data_AF-A0A090XDW3-F1
#
_entry.id   AF-A0A090XDW3-F1
#
_cell.length_a   1.000
_cell.length_b   1.000
_cell.length_c   1.000
_cell.angle_alpha   90.00
_cell.angle_beta   90.00
_cell.angle_gamma   90.00
#
_symmetry.space_group_name_H-M   'P 1'
#
loop_
_entity.id
_entity.type
_entity.pdbx_description
1 polymer ?
#
loop_
_entity_poly.entity_id
_entity_poly.type
_entity_poly.pdbx_seq_one_letter_code
_entity_poly.pdbx_strand_id
1 'polypeptide(L)'
;VFEVFVDIAKASPEMLEKLAESGHLDKLLQETNQGDVLVRLNALELLTELASKSHGLDYLEKKGILAKLSSVTINVAKDPLGSLLGPGLLKFFGSMGQTSPQRLLVDYPQVLGFIFECVQDGDSASQAVAVETIGVIGSSVQGKRALQSHGDKMKQYLKTLSQNIQGGRSELRVRSLDALANILHIEDDSCEDIIRLTEQWYNAFGEAPTRLLLGVCKQPFPDLRCSALGVVCEVAHSPSGSGRAGQPPRLPGVPARSLHRVRQGRQGGQVCHCGCARAVSVPTSGVSTSEDWQRIRTAHKEGPVLHRG
;
A
#
# COMPACT_ATOMS: atom_id res chain seq x y z
N VAL A 1 -11.58 -3.70 26.18
CA VAL A 1 -13.06 -3.52 26.12
C VAL A 1 -13.47 -2.91 24.78
N PHE A 2 -12.92 -1.76 24.37
CA PHE A 2 -13.28 -1.15 23.08
C PHE A 2 -12.98 -2.01 21.85
N GLU A 3 -11.90 -2.79 21.86
CA GLU A 3 -11.61 -3.79 20.81
C GLU A 3 -12.82 -4.68 20.50
N VAL A 4 -13.45 -5.25 21.54
CA VAL A 4 -14.62 -6.12 21.39
C VAL A 4 -15.80 -5.37 20.77
N PHE A 5 -16.04 -4.13 21.18
CA PHE A 5 -17.11 -3.32 20.60
C PHE A 5 -16.84 -2.97 19.14
N VAL A 6 -15.59 -2.64 18.79
CA VAL A 6 -15.22 -2.37 17.40
C VAL A 6 -15.36 -3.63 16.54
N ASP A 7 -14.94 -4.80 17.04
CA ASP A 7 -15.10 -6.07 16.32
C ASP A 7 -16.58 -6.42 16.08
N ILE A 8 -17.45 -6.20 17.08
CA ILE A 8 -18.89 -6.37 16.94
C ILE A 8 -19.46 -5.36 15.93
N ALA A 9 -19.06 -4.09 16.00
CA ALA A 9 -19.53 -3.04 15.09
C ALA A 9 -19.10 -3.31 13.63
N LYS A 10 -17.93 -3.92 13.41
CA LYS A 10 -17.44 -4.29 12.07
C LYS A 10 -18.25 -5.44 11.45
N ALA A 11 -18.97 -6.23 12.25
CA ALA A 11 -19.69 -7.41 11.77
C ALA A 11 -20.88 -7.05 10.88
N SER A 12 -21.66 -6.02 11.26
CA SER A 12 -22.78 -5.55 10.43
C SER A 12 -23.22 -4.12 10.80
N PRO A 13 -23.94 -3.42 9.88
CA PRO A 13 -24.51 -2.11 10.16
C PRO A 13 -25.46 -2.10 11.37
N GLU A 14 -26.27 -3.14 11.54
CA GLU A 14 -27.25 -3.26 12.64
C GLU A 14 -26.56 -3.38 14.00
N MET A 15 -25.43 -4.10 14.06
CA MET A 15 -24.65 -4.23 15.29
C MET A 15 -23.95 -2.92 15.65
N LEU A 16 -23.46 -2.18 14.66
CA LEU A 16 -22.92 -0.84 14.85
C LEU A 16 -24.00 0.12 15.39
N GLU A 17 -25.21 0.09 14.82
CA GLU A 17 -26.33 0.93 15.26
C GLU A 17 -26.69 0.66 16.72
N LYS A 18 -26.84 -0.60 17.13
CA LYS A 18 -27.11 -0.98 18.53
C LYS A 18 -26.03 -0.49 19.49
N LEU A 19 -24.75 -0.60 19.10
CA LEU A 19 -23.63 -0.12 19.92
C LEU A 19 -23.58 1.42 19.99
N ALA A 20 -23.98 2.10 18.91
CA ALA A 20 -24.07 3.55 18.87
C ALA A 20 -25.22 4.08 19.74
N GLU A 21 -26.41 3.47 19.67
CA GLU A 21 -27.59 3.85 20.48
C GLU A 21 -27.36 3.67 21.97
N SER A 22 -26.61 2.63 22.34
CA SER A 22 -26.27 2.34 23.73
C SER A 22 -25.08 3.15 24.27
N GLY A 23 -24.47 4.02 23.45
CA GLY A 23 -23.38 4.92 23.85
C GLY A 23 -22.04 4.24 24.10
N HIS A 24 -21.91 2.93 23.84
CA HIS A 24 -20.68 2.17 24.10
C HIS A 24 -19.48 2.65 23.27
N LEU A 25 -19.75 3.28 22.11
CA LEU A 25 -18.72 3.86 21.26
C LEU A 25 -18.38 5.31 21.60
N ASP A 26 -19.23 6.04 22.33
CA ASP A 26 -19.04 7.48 22.53
C ASP A 26 -17.76 7.80 23.32
N LYS A 27 -17.42 6.96 24.30
CA LYS A 27 -16.16 7.10 25.06
C LYS A 27 -14.94 6.89 24.15
N LEU A 28 -14.97 5.89 23.27
CA LEU A 28 -13.90 5.68 22.27
C LEU A 28 -13.76 6.91 21.35
N LEU A 29 -14.87 7.50 20.92
CA LEU A 29 -14.84 8.71 20.09
C LEU A 29 -14.24 9.91 20.84
N GLN A 30 -14.50 10.05 22.13
CA GLN A 30 -13.91 11.12 22.96
C GLN A 30 -12.40 10.95 23.16
N GLU A 31 -11.95 9.72 23.38
CA GLU A 31 -10.53 9.36 23.58
C GLU A 31 -9.64 9.64 22.36
N THR A 32 -10.21 9.89 21.17
CA THR A 32 -9.41 10.36 20.01
C THR A 32 -8.78 11.73 20.21
N ASN A 33 -9.39 12.58 21.04
CA ASN A 33 -8.97 13.96 21.28
C ASN A 33 -8.60 14.24 22.73
N GLN A 34 -8.99 13.35 23.65
CA GLN A 34 -8.79 13.50 25.09
C GLN A 34 -7.92 12.36 25.62
N GLY A 35 -7.22 12.64 26.71
CA GLY A 35 -6.30 11.68 27.33
C GLY A 35 -4.86 11.83 26.84
N ASP A 36 -3.99 10.98 27.36
CA ASP A 36 -2.59 10.95 26.97
C ASP A 36 -2.42 10.43 25.53
N VAL A 37 -1.21 10.62 24.99
CA VAL A 37 -0.90 10.26 23.61
C VAL A 37 -1.10 8.78 23.31
N LEU A 38 -0.91 7.89 24.28
CA LEU A 38 -1.07 6.44 24.09
C LEU A 38 -2.55 6.07 24.00
N VAL A 39 -3.40 6.68 24.83
CA VAL A 39 -4.86 6.53 24.73
C VAL A 39 -5.36 7.00 23.38
N ARG A 40 -4.90 8.17 22.91
CA ARG A 40 -5.26 8.71 21.60
C ARG A 40 -4.82 7.80 20.44
N LEU A 41 -3.61 7.26 20.50
CA LEU A 41 -3.09 6.33 19.49
C LEU A 41 -3.88 5.03 19.46
N ASN A 42 -4.21 4.46 20.63
CA ASN A 42 -5.02 3.26 20.73
C ASN A 42 -6.44 3.49 20.18
N ALA A 43 -7.06 4.63 20.52
CA ALA A 43 -8.36 5.00 19.97
C ALA A 43 -8.29 5.14 18.44
N LEU A 44 -7.24 5.78 17.91
CA LEU A 44 -7.04 5.95 16.47
C LEU A 44 -6.85 4.62 15.72
N GLU A 45 -6.15 3.66 16.32
CA GLU A 45 -6.01 2.31 15.75
C GLU A 45 -7.37 1.61 15.65
N LEU A 46 -8.16 1.63 16.73
CA LEU A 46 -9.51 1.07 16.76
C LEU A 46 -10.46 1.74 15.76
N LEU A 47 -10.35 3.07 15.61
CA LEU A 47 -11.13 3.78 14.60
C LEU A 47 -10.70 3.46 13.17
N THR A 48 -9.41 3.21 12.94
CA THR A 48 -8.91 2.76 11.63
C THR A 48 -9.56 1.43 11.25
N GLU A 49 -9.66 0.50 12.20
CA GLU A 49 -10.34 -0.78 11.96
C GLU A 49 -11.83 -0.60 11.68
N LEU A 50 -12.51 0.27 12.41
CA LEU A 50 -13.92 0.55 12.18
C LEU A 50 -14.14 1.20 10.80
N ALA A 51 -13.29 2.16 10.42
CA ALA A 51 -13.31 2.86 9.14
C ALA A 51 -12.98 1.96 7.94
N SER A 52 -12.39 0.78 8.17
CA SER A 52 -12.18 -0.22 7.11
C SER A 52 -13.48 -0.79 6.52
N LYS A 53 -14.62 -0.56 7.18
CA LYS A 53 -15.95 -0.91 6.69
C LYS A 53 -16.70 0.35 6.27
N SER A 54 -17.44 0.29 5.16
CA SER A 54 -18.20 1.43 4.64
C SER A 54 -19.19 2.00 5.66
N HIS A 55 -19.95 1.14 6.34
CA HIS A 55 -20.90 1.56 7.38
C HIS A 55 -20.21 2.18 8.60
N GLY A 56 -19.02 1.69 8.96
CA GLY A 56 -18.19 2.27 10.01
C GLY A 56 -17.67 3.66 9.64
N LEU A 57 -17.21 3.84 8.40
CA LEU A 57 -16.76 5.13 7.88
C LEU A 57 -17.90 6.16 7.87
N ASP A 58 -19.09 5.77 7.41
CA ASP A 58 -20.28 6.64 7.40
C ASP A 58 -20.71 7.03 8.81
N TYR A 59 -20.62 6.13 9.77
CA TYR A 59 -20.87 6.44 11.18
C TYR A 59 -19.87 7.47 11.72
N LEU A 60 -18.58 7.31 11.42
CA LEU A 60 -17.55 8.27 11.86
C LEU A 60 -17.74 9.66 11.24
N GLU A 61 -18.18 9.73 9.99
CA GLU A 61 -18.58 11.01 9.37
C GLU A 61 -19.76 11.64 10.09
N LYS A 62 -20.84 10.86 10.32
CA LYS A 62 -22.05 11.37 11.01
C LYS A 62 -21.73 11.91 12.40
N LYS A 63 -20.75 11.32 13.10
CA LYS A 63 -20.26 11.76 14.40
C LYS A 63 -19.24 12.92 14.32
N GLY A 64 -18.90 13.39 13.11
CA GLY A 64 -17.98 14.48 12.86
C GLY A 64 -16.51 14.14 13.18
N ILE A 65 -16.16 12.85 13.20
CA ILE A 65 -14.82 12.39 13.58
C ILE A 65 -13.84 12.57 12.42
N LEU A 66 -14.28 12.31 11.18
CA LEU A 66 -13.43 12.45 9.99
C LEU A 66 -12.96 13.91 9.80
N ALA A 67 -13.87 14.87 9.88
CA ALA A 67 -13.54 16.30 9.85
C ALA A 67 -12.55 16.72 10.94
N LYS A 68 -12.71 16.18 12.17
CA LYS A 68 -11.78 16.45 13.28
C LYS A 68 -10.39 15.87 13.00
N LEU A 69 -10.30 14.59 12.63
CA LEU A 69 -9.03 13.93 12.33
C LEU A 69 -8.32 14.59 11.15
N SER A 70 -9.06 15.07 10.14
CA SER A 70 -8.51 15.84 9.02
C SER A 70 -7.85 17.14 9.52
N SER A 71 -8.55 17.90 10.36
CA SER A 71 -8.02 19.13 10.97
C SER A 71 -6.76 18.86 11.81
N VAL A 72 -6.74 17.78 12.59
CA VAL A 72 -5.55 17.37 13.36
C VAL A 72 -4.40 17.01 12.42
N THR A 73 -4.68 16.28 11.33
CA THR A 73 -3.67 15.83 10.36
C THR A 73 -2.95 17.00 9.70
N ILE A 74 -3.69 17.97 9.17
CA ILE A 74 -3.08 19.13 8.49
C ILE A 74 -2.32 20.07 9.44
N ASN A 75 -2.57 19.98 10.75
CA ASN A 75 -1.91 20.78 11.77
C ASN A 75 -0.90 19.97 12.59
N VAL A 76 -0.66 18.69 12.26
CA VAL A 76 0.14 17.77 13.08
C VAL A 76 1.58 18.24 13.24
N ALA A 77 2.13 18.94 12.25
CA ALA A 77 3.47 19.53 12.32
C ALA A 77 3.61 20.61 13.42
N LYS A 78 2.50 21.21 13.87
CA LYS A 78 2.47 22.19 14.96
C LYS A 78 2.17 21.56 16.32
N ASP A 79 1.74 20.30 16.34
CA ASP A 79 1.45 19.57 17.56
C ASP A 79 2.79 19.10 18.19
N PRO A 80 3.07 19.41 19.47
CA PRO A 80 4.24 18.89 20.17
C PRO A 80 4.34 17.35 20.15
N LEU A 81 3.21 16.65 20.01
CA LEU A 81 3.09 15.20 19.90
C LEU A 81 2.96 14.72 18.45
N GLY A 82 3.16 15.61 17.48
CA GLY A 82 2.93 15.34 16.06
C GLY A 82 3.77 14.20 15.50
N SER A 83 5.02 14.03 15.98
CA SER A 83 5.89 12.92 15.59
C SER A 83 5.36 11.55 16.03
N LEU A 84 4.56 11.50 17.11
CA LEU A 84 3.93 10.27 17.61
C LEU A 84 2.59 10.01 16.90
N LEU A 85 1.78 11.05 16.70
CA LEU A 85 0.43 10.95 16.13
C LEU A 85 0.42 10.84 14.61
N GLY A 86 1.36 11.51 13.93
CA GLY A 86 1.44 11.59 12.47
C GLY A 86 1.35 10.23 11.78
N PRO A 87 2.16 9.22 12.15
CA PRO A 87 2.07 7.87 11.60
C PRO A 87 0.67 7.24 11.72
N GLY A 88 0.02 7.39 12.88
CA GLY A 88 -1.33 6.85 13.10
C GLY A 88 -2.38 7.54 12.22
N LEU A 89 -2.28 8.86 12.05
CA LEU A 89 -3.19 9.63 11.20
C LEU A 89 -3.01 9.28 9.72
N LEU A 90 -1.76 9.14 9.26
CA LEU A 90 -1.44 8.70 7.90
C LEU A 90 -1.99 7.30 7.62
N LYS A 91 -1.91 6.39 8.59
CA LYS A 91 -2.48 5.03 8.48
C LYS A 91 -4.00 5.05 8.42
N PHE A 92 -4.65 5.88 9.26
CA PHE A 92 -6.10 6.06 9.25
C PHE A 92 -6.61 6.52 7.86
N PHE A 93 -6.02 7.60 7.34
CA PHE A 93 -6.42 8.13 6.03
C PHE A 93 -5.97 7.26 4.86
N GLY A 94 -4.89 6.50 4.99
CA GLY A 94 -4.52 5.46 4.04
C GLY A 94 -5.56 4.35 3.94
N SER A 95 -6.04 3.85 5.09
CA SER A 95 -7.12 2.86 5.12
C SER A 95 -8.41 3.41 4.50
N MET A 96 -8.76 4.68 4.80
CA MET A 96 -9.91 5.34 4.19
C MET A 96 -9.74 5.52 2.67
N GLY A 97 -8.56 5.93 2.22
CA GLY A 97 -8.27 6.12 0.80
C GLY A 97 -8.23 4.80 0.01
N GLN A 98 -7.98 3.67 0.68
CA GLN A 98 -8.10 2.35 0.09
C GLN A 98 -9.57 1.96 -0.17
N THR A 99 -10.43 2.15 0.82
CA THR A 99 -11.84 1.71 0.77
C THR A 99 -12.77 2.72 0.12
N SER A 100 -12.43 4.00 0.20
CA SER A 100 -13.22 5.12 -0.32
C SER A 100 -12.31 6.23 -0.88
N PRO A 101 -11.56 5.96 -1.97
CA PRO A 101 -10.60 6.93 -2.52
C PRO A 101 -11.26 8.24 -2.97
N GLN A 102 -12.50 8.17 -3.48
CA GLN A 102 -13.25 9.35 -3.91
C GLN A 102 -13.58 10.29 -2.75
N ARG A 103 -13.87 9.75 -1.56
CA ARG A 103 -14.13 10.54 -0.35
C ARG A 103 -12.88 11.28 0.09
N LEU A 104 -11.73 10.60 0.09
CA LEU A 104 -10.43 11.22 0.37
C LEU A 104 -10.12 12.33 -0.65
N LEU A 105 -10.44 12.10 -1.92
CA LEU A 105 -10.18 13.06 -3.00
C LEU A 105 -11.07 14.30 -2.93
N VAL A 106 -12.37 14.13 -2.69
CA VAL A 106 -13.37 15.21 -2.79
C VAL A 106 -13.57 15.93 -1.46
N ASP A 107 -13.73 15.19 -0.37
CA ASP A 107 -14.08 15.76 0.93
C ASP A 107 -12.84 16.16 1.74
N TYR A 108 -11.71 15.49 1.50
CA TYR A 108 -10.46 15.68 2.24
C TYR A 108 -9.19 15.89 1.36
N PRO A 109 -9.24 16.68 0.27
CA PRO A 109 -8.10 16.85 -0.65
C PRO A 109 -6.84 17.39 0.04
N GLN A 110 -6.99 18.22 1.07
CA GLN A 110 -5.89 18.76 1.87
C GLN A 110 -5.12 17.67 2.61
N VAL A 111 -5.79 16.60 3.02
CA VAL A 111 -5.13 15.46 3.68
C VAL A 111 -4.26 14.71 2.68
N LEU A 112 -4.76 14.47 1.48
CA LEU A 112 -3.97 13.85 0.41
C LEU A 112 -2.77 14.72 0.03
N GLY A 113 -2.96 16.04 -0.04
CA GLY A 113 -1.88 17.01 -0.23
C GLY A 113 -0.79 16.91 0.85
N PHE A 114 -1.19 16.79 2.12
CA PHE A 114 -0.29 16.61 3.27
C PHE A 114 0.45 15.27 3.25
N ILE A 115 -0.19 14.17 2.84
CA ILE A 115 0.47 12.87 2.69
C ILE A 115 1.61 12.96 1.67
N PHE A 116 1.38 13.63 0.53
CA PHE A 116 2.45 13.88 -0.45
C PHE A 116 3.61 14.68 0.13
N GLU A 117 3.33 15.70 0.94
CA GLU A 117 4.35 16.52 1.62
C GLU A 117 5.18 15.70 2.60
N CYS A 118 4.56 14.79 3.36
CA CYS A 118 5.26 13.87 4.25
C CYS A 118 6.26 12.96 3.52
N VAL A 119 5.98 12.59 2.26
CA VAL A 119 6.94 11.81 1.45
C VAL A 119 8.20 12.62 1.12
N GLN A 120 8.11 13.94 1.05
CA GLN A 120 9.23 14.81 0.67
C GLN A 120 10.14 15.21 1.85
N ASP A 121 9.77 14.86 3.09
CA ASP A 121 10.44 15.30 4.32
C ASP A 121 11.76 14.55 4.63
N GLY A 122 12.08 13.49 3.88
CA GLY A 122 13.45 12.95 3.74
C GLY A 122 14.04 12.10 4.88
N ASP A 123 13.68 12.31 6.15
CA ASP A 123 14.22 11.51 7.28
C ASP A 123 13.21 11.30 8.44
N SER A 124 11.94 11.65 8.26
CA SER A 124 10.93 11.41 9.29
C SER A 124 10.38 9.98 9.23
N ALA A 125 10.08 9.39 10.39
CA ALA A 125 9.34 8.12 10.46
C ALA A 125 8.00 8.19 9.69
N SER A 126 7.44 9.40 9.61
CA SER A 126 6.27 9.74 8.80
C SER A 126 6.48 9.54 7.29
N GLN A 127 7.71 9.71 6.77
CA GLN A 127 8.00 9.52 5.35
C GLN A 127 7.73 8.07 4.92
N ALA A 128 8.21 7.10 5.69
CA ALA A 128 8.04 5.68 5.40
C ALA A 128 6.56 5.29 5.37
N VAL A 129 5.79 5.80 6.33
CA VAL A 129 4.33 5.56 6.41
C VAL A 129 3.60 6.28 5.27
N ALA A 130 3.98 7.51 4.94
CA ALA A 130 3.37 8.25 3.84
C ALA A 130 3.63 7.59 2.47
N VAL A 131 4.82 7.03 2.26
CA VAL A 131 5.15 6.22 1.07
C VAL A 131 4.21 5.03 0.96
N GLU A 132 4.06 4.27 2.04
CA GLU A 132 3.15 3.13 2.10
C GLU A 132 1.69 3.56 1.87
N THR A 133 1.25 4.65 2.50
CA THR A 133 -0.10 5.20 2.37
C THR A 133 -0.45 5.52 0.91
N ILE A 134 0.42 6.23 0.18
CA ILE A 134 0.17 6.53 -1.24
C ILE A 134 0.16 5.23 -2.07
N GLY A 135 1.07 4.30 -1.79
CA GLY A 135 1.07 2.98 -2.41
C GLY A 135 -0.26 2.24 -2.24
N VAL A 136 -0.77 2.19 -1.01
CA VAL A 136 -2.04 1.53 -0.67
C VAL A 136 -3.23 2.20 -1.37
N ILE A 137 -3.31 3.54 -1.37
CA ILE A 137 -4.35 4.27 -2.12
C ILE A 137 -4.27 3.91 -3.61
N GLY A 138 -3.06 3.92 -4.17
CA GLY A 138 -2.79 3.60 -5.57
C GLY A 138 -3.01 2.15 -5.97
N SER A 139 -3.37 1.25 -5.06
CA SER A 139 -3.62 -0.17 -5.39
C SER A 139 -4.89 -0.38 -6.24
N SER A 140 -5.91 0.46 -6.08
CA SER A 140 -7.19 0.35 -6.81
C SER A 140 -7.29 1.28 -8.01
N VAL A 141 -8.15 0.96 -9.00
CA VAL A 141 -8.42 1.82 -10.16
C VAL A 141 -8.86 3.24 -9.75
N GLN A 142 -9.79 3.34 -8.80
CA GLN A 142 -10.30 4.63 -8.32
C GLN A 142 -9.23 5.44 -7.58
N GLY A 143 -8.40 4.77 -6.77
CA GLY A 143 -7.30 5.42 -6.08
C GLY A 143 -6.22 5.92 -7.03
N LYS A 144 -5.90 5.18 -8.10
CA LYS A 144 -4.99 5.65 -9.15
C LYS A 144 -5.50 6.95 -9.81
N ARG A 145 -6.80 7.02 -10.11
CA ARG A 145 -7.43 8.24 -10.65
C ARG A 145 -7.36 9.40 -9.66
N ALA A 146 -7.56 9.14 -8.37
CA ALA A 146 -7.42 10.15 -7.31
C ALA A 146 -5.99 10.67 -7.14
N LEU A 147 -4.99 9.80 -7.25
CA LEU A 147 -3.58 10.21 -7.21
C LEU A 147 -3.19 10.99 -8.47
N GLN A 148 -3.70 10.60 -9.64
CA GLN A 148 -3.40 11.28 -10.90
C GLN A 148 -3.88 12.74 -10.94
N SER A 149 -4.97 13.07 -10.24
CA SER A 149 -5.44 14.47 -10.15
C SER A 149 -4.43 15.40 -9.46
N HIS A 150 -3.46 14.85 -8.73
CA HIS A 150 -2.40 15.60 -8.04
C HIS A 150 -1.13 15.78 -8.89
N GLY A 151 -1.15 15.36 -10.17
CA GLY A 151 -0.20 15.74 -11.22
C GLY A 151 1.28 15.74 -10.78
N ASP A 152 1.85 16.92 -10.61
CA ASP A 152 3.28 17.08 -10.30
C ASP A 152 3.68 16.52 -8.93
N LYS A 153 2.79 16.53 -7.92
CA LYS A 153 3.05 15.86 -6.63
C LYS A 153 3.24 14.35 -6.83
N MET A 154 2.48 13.73 -7.73
CA MET A 154 2.62 12.32 -8.06
C MET A 154 3.92 12.02 -8.81
N LYS A 155 4.33 12.87 -9.75
CA LYS A 155 5.64 12.73 -10.41
C LYS A 155 6.79 12.87 -9.40
N GLN A 156 6.69 13.82 -8.48
CA GLN A 156 7.69 14.03 -7.44
C GLN A 156 7.77 12.81 -6.52
N TYR A 157 6.62 12.26 -6.11
CA TYR A 157 6.54 11.02 -5.35
C TYR A 157 7.28 9.87 -6.04
N LEU A 158 7.07 9.65 -7.34
CA LEU A 158 7.76 8.60 -8.11
C LEU A 158 9.29 8.79 -8.13
N LYS A 159 9.75 10.05 -8.26
CA LYS A 159 11.18 10.36 -8.15
C LYS A 159 11.72 10.07 -6.75
N THR A 160 10.97 10.39 -5.70
CA THR A 160 11.34 10.08 -4.32
C THR A 160 11.44 8.57 -4.09
N LEU A 161 10.51 7.77 -4.64
CA LEU A 161 10.63 6.31 -4.58
C LEU A 161 11.96 5.83 -5.19
N SER A 162 12.32 6.35 -6.36
CA SER A 162 13.57 5.99 -7.04
C SER A 162 14.80 6.36 -6.22
N GLN A 163 14.82 7.56 -5.63
CA GLN A 163 15.88 8.01 -4.72
C GLN A 163 15.97 7.11 -3.48
N ASN A 164 14.84 6.82 -2.85
CA ASN A 164 14.74 5.94 -1.69
C ASN A 164 15.29 4.56 -2.02
N ILE A 165 14.92 3.97 -3.16
CA ILE A 165 15.38 2.64 -3.59
C ILE A 165 16.88 2.59 -3.84
N GLN A 166 17.48 3.69 -4.32
CA GLN A 166 18.92 3.78 -4.61
C GLN A 166 19.77 3.98 -3.36
N GLY A 167 19.35 4.86 -2.43
CA GLY A 167 20.20 5.32 -1.33
C GLY A 167 19.56 5.30 0.06
N GLY A 168 18.29 4.94 0.20
CA GLY A 168 17.58 4.92 1.48
C GLY A 168 18.05 3.81 2.43
N ARG A 169 17.60 3.87 3.68
CA ARG A 169 17.78 2.76 4.64
C ARG A 169 17.01 1.52 4.16
N SER A 170 17.47 0.32 4.54
CA SER A 170 16.91 -0.95 4.04
C SER A 170 15.38 -1.03 4.13
N GLU A 171 14.81 -0.57 5.25
CA GLU A 171 13.36 -0.59 5.48
C GLU A 171 12.59 0.36 4.55
N LEU A 172 13.09 1.59 4.34
CA LEU A 172 12.48 2.56 3.43
C LEU A 172 12.60 2.10 1.97
N ARG A 173 13.71 1.44 1.61
CA ARG A 173 13.90 0.82 0.29
C ARG A 173 12.86 -0.26 0.02
N VAL A 174 12.64 -1.17 0.98
CA VAL A 174 11.60 -2.21 0.89
C VAL A 174 10.22 -1.57 0.71
N ARG A 175 9.82 -0.64 1.61
CA ARG A 175 8.52 0.04 1.51
C ARG A 175 8.33 0.81 0.19
N SER A 176 9.40 1.42 -0.33
CA SER A 176 9.34 2.14 -1.60
C SER A 176 9.15 1.19 -2.79
N LEU A 177 9.72 -0.01 -2.74
CA LEU A 177 9.48 -1.05 -3.75
C LEU A 177 8.06 -1.60 -3.67
N ASP A 178 7.58 -1.90 -2.46
CA ASP A 178 6.22 -2.42 -2.25
C ASP A 178 5.17 -1.37 -2.69
N ALA A 179 5.38 -0.10 -2.35
CA ALA A 179 4.51 0.98 -2.80
C ALA A 179 4.52 1.15 -4.33
N LEU A 180 5.69 0.99 -4.98
CA LEU A 180 5.80 1.00 -6.43
C LEU A 180 5.03 -0.17 -7.06
N ALA A 181 5.11 -1.36 -6.48
CA ALA A 181 4.36 -2.53 -6.96
C ALA A 181 2.85 -2.25 -6.90
N ASN A 182 2.33 -1.75 -5.77
CA ASN A 182 0.91 -1.39 -5.64
C ASN A 182 0.44 -0.36 -6.69
N ILE A 183 1.29 0.63 -6.98
CA ILE A 183 0.98 1.70 -7.93
C ILE A 183 0.98 1.21 -9.37
N LEU A 184 1.84 0.25 -9.71
CA LEU A 184 1.91 -0.35 -11.04
C LEU A 184 0.93 -1.50 -11.24
N HIS A 185 0.35 -2.01 -10.15
CA HIS A 185 -0.59 -3.11 -10.19
C HIS A 185 -1.84 -2.77 -11.02
N ILE A 186 -2.22 -3.66 -11.93
CA ILE A 186 -3.42 -3.54 -12.75
C ILE A 186 -4.35 -4.68 -12.35
N GLU A 187 -5.48 -4.33 -11.73
CA GLU A 187 -6.50 -5.30 -11.29
C GLU A 187 -7.35 -5.78 -12.48
N ASP A 188 -7.68 -4.86 -13.39
CA ASP A 188 -8.53 -5.09 -14.55
C ASP A 188 -7.84 -4.59 -15.83
N ASP A 189 -7.39 -5.56 -16.65
CA ASP A 189 -6.71 -5.32 -17.92
C ASP A 189 -7.63 -4.68 -18.99
N SER A 190 -8.92 -4.51 -18.71
CA SER A 190 -9.84 -3.79 -19.61
C SER A 190 -9.77 -2.26 -19.48
N CYS A 191 -9.18 -1.75 -18.39
CA CYS A 191 -9.06 -0.30 -18.14
C CYS A 191 -7.84 0.29 -18.89
N GLU A 192 -8.00 0.59 -20.18
CA GLU A 192 -6.93 1.18 -21.01
C GLU A 192 -6.33 2.48 -20.44
N ASP A 193 -7.16 3.32 -19.80
CA ASP A 193 -6.71 4.56 -19.17
C ASP A 193 -5.70 4.27 -18.04
N ILE A 194 -5.97 3.25 -17.24
CA ILE A 194 -5.11 2.82 -16.13
C ILE A 194 -3.83 2.16 -16.63
N ILE A 195 -3.90 1.37 -17.70
CA ILE A 195 -2.69 0.81 -18.35
C ILE A 195 -1.77 1.95 -18.82
N ARG A 196 -2.31 2.94 -19.53
CA ARG A 196 -1.53 4.11 -19.98
C ARG A 196 -0.98 4.92 -18.80
N LEU A 197 -1.77 5.07 -17.74
CA LEU A 197 -1.37 5.79 -16.54
C LEU A 197 -0.19 5.11 -15.81
N THR A 198 -0.27 3.80 -15.59
CA THR A 198 0.80 3.02 -14.94
C THR A 198 2.08 3.01 -15.77
N GLU A 199 1.98 2.98 -17.10
CA GLU A 199 3.13 3.14 -17.99
C GLU A 199 3.79 4.52 -17.87
N GLN A 200 2.99 5.59 -17.83
CA GLN A 200 3.50 6.94 -17.64
C GLN A 200 4.21 7.07 -16.29
N TRP A 201 3.64 6.50 -15.24
CA TRP A 201 4.27 6.47 -13.91
C TRP A 201 5.57 5.66 -13.88
N TYR A 202 5.61 4.50 -14.55
CA TYR A 202 6.85 3.72 -14.69
C TYR A 202 7.96 4.51 -15.40
N ASN A 203 7.61 5.26 -16.45
CA ASN A 203 8.57 6.10 -17.16
C ASN A 203 8.99 7.34 -16.34
N ALA A 204 8.10 7.88 -15.50
CA ALA A 204 8.39 9.01 -14.62
C ALA A 204 9.21 8.63 -13.37
N PHE A 205 9.25 7.34 -13.02
CA PHE A 205 10.01 6.83 -11.88
C PHE A 205 11.53 7.03 -12.02
N GLY A 206 12.08 6.98 -13.23
CA GLY A 206 13.49 7.29 -13.45
C GLY A 206 13.97 7.02 -14.87
N GLU A 207 15.24 7.35 -15.14
CA GLU A 207 15.83 7.23 -16.48
C GLU A 207 16.03 5.77 -16.93
N ALA A 208 16.31 4.86 -15.98
CA ALA A 208 16.57 3.45 -16.27
C ALA A 208 15.90 2.53 -15.23
N PRO A 209 14.55 2.54 -15.14
CA PRO A 209 13.79 1.88 -14.08
C PRO A 209 14.08 0.36 -14.03
N THR A 210 14.08 -0.30 -15.19
CA THR A 210 14.36 -1.74 -15.30
C THR A 210 15.76 -2.08 -14.80
N ARG A 211 16.78 -1.27 -15.17
CA ARG A 211 18.16 -1.52 -14.75
C ARG A 211 18.31 -1.40 -13.24
N LEU A 212 17.68 -0.38 -12.64
CA LEU A 212 17.68 -0.19 -11.19
C LEU A 212 17.06 -1.41 -10.48
N LEU A 213 15.84 -1.79 -10.87
CA LEU A 213 15.11 -2.90 -10.24
C LEU A 213 15.88 -4.23 -10.35
N LEU A 214 16.41 -4.54 -11.54
CA LEU A 214 17.22 -5.74 -11.75
C LEU A 214 18.53 -5.71 -10.96
N GLY A 215 19.09 -4.52 -10.72
CA GLY A 215 20.24 -4.33 -9.83
C GLY A 215 19.90 -4.69 -8.38
N VAL A 216 18.74 -4.27 -7.89
CA VAL A 216 18.27 -4.61 -6.52
C VAL A 216 18.02 -6.11 -6.38
N CYS A 217 17.43 -6.77 -7.39
CA CYS A 217 17.21 -8.22 -7.37
C CYS A 217 18.50 -9.05 -7.21
N LYS A 218 19.67 -8.49 -7.54
CA LYS A 218 20.98 -9.16 -7.41
C LYS A 218 21.65 -8.93 -6.06
N GLN A 219 21.10 -8.08 -5.19
CA GLN A 219 21.69 -7.76 -3.89
C GLN A 219 21.52 -8.93 -2.90
N PRO A 220 22.44 -9.13 -1.94
CA PRO A 220 22.39 -10.23 -0.97
C PRO A 220 21.40 -9.98 0.18
N PHE A 221 20.25 -9.33 -0.08
CA PHE A 221 19.25 -8.97 0.93
C PHE A 221 17.89 -9.54 0.55
N PRO A 222 17.42 -10.63 1.19
CA PRO A 222 16.22 -11.36 0.79
C PRO A 222 14.97 -10.47 0.66
N ASP A 223 14.70 -9.62 1.65
CA ASP A 223 13.50 -8.78 1.67
C ASP A 223 13.49 -7.78 0.51
N LEU A 224 14.63 -7.11 0.26
CA LEU A 224 14.78 -6.20 -0.88
C LEU A 224 14.61 -6.90 -2.23
N ARG A 225 15.14 -8.12 -2.36
CA ARG A 225 14.95 -8.91 -3.59
C ARG A 225 13.49 -9.26 -3.78
N CYS A 226 12.80 -9.71 -2.73
CA CYS A 226 11.39 -10.08 -2.81
C CYS A 226 10.53 -8.91 -3.28
N SER A 227 10.69 -7.73 -2.66
CA SER A 227 9.96 -6.52 -3.06
C SER A 227 10.31 -6.06 -4.47
N ALA A 228 11.59 -6.11 -4.86
CA ALA A 228 12.00 -5.74 -6.22
C ALA A 228 11.44 -6.69 -7.29
N LEU A 229 11.40 -8.00 -7.00
CA LEU A 229 10.76 -8.99 -7.88
C LEU A 229 9.26 -8.76 -8.00
N GLY A 230 8.60 -8.32 -6.92
CA GLY A 230 7.20 -7.90 -6.95
C GLY A 230 6.96 -6.84 -8.03
N VAL A 231 7.75 -5.76 -8.02
CA VAL A 231 7.68 -4.71 -9.05
C VAL A 231 7.94 -5.25 -10.45
N VAL A 232 8.98 -6.07 -10.62
CA VAL A 232 9.32 -6.67 -11.94
C VAL A 232 8.16 -7.53 -12.46
N CYS A 233 7.46 -8.23 -11.57
CA CYS A 233 6.27 -8.98 -11.94
C CYS A 233 5.14 -8.07 -12.41
N GLU A 234 4.79 -7.01 -11.68
CA GLU A 234 3.75 -6.06 -12.12
C GLU A 234 4.09 -5.47 -13.50
N VAL A 235 5.36 -5.10 -13.71
CA VAL A 235 5.82 -4.58 -15.01
C VAL A 235 5.73 -5.63 -16.10
N ALA A 236 6.04 -6.90 -15.84
CA ALA A 236 5.98 -7.96 -16.85
C ALA A 236 4.57 -8.37 -17.25
N HIS A 237 3.62 -8.28 -16.31
CA HIS A 237 2.21 -8.58 -16.55
C HIS A 237 1.51 -7.49 -17.35
N SER A 238 1.98 -6.24 -17.26
CA SER A 238 1.38 -5.15 -18.01
C SER A 238 1.44 -5.40 -19.53
N PRO A 239 0.42 -4.99 -20.30
CA PRO A 239 0.35 -5.24 -21.75
C PRO A 239 1.56 -4.73 -22.53
N SER A 240 2.15 -3.61 -22.12
CA SER A 240 3.38 -3.04 -22.70
C SER A 240 4.67 -3.60 -22.10
N GLY A 241 4.55 -4.37 -21.02
CA GLY A 241 5.62 -4.93 -20.21
C GLY A 241 6.44 -6.02 -20.87
N SER A 242 5.81 -6.85 -21.72
CA SER A 242 6.45 -8.02 -22.32
C SER A 242 7.65 -7.69 -23.23
N GLY A 243 7.77 -6.45 -23.71
CA GLY A 243 8.96 -5.95 -24.43
C GLY A 243 9.95 -5.16 -23.56
N ARG A 244 9.54 -4.70 -22.36
CA ARG A 244 10.34 -3.86 -21.45
C ARG A 244 10.99 -4.66 -20.33
N ALA A 245 10.36 -5.75 -19.92
CA ALA A 245 10.90 -6.71 -18.99
C ALA A 245 12.01 -7.50 -19.71
N GLY A 246 13.26 -7.08 -19.52
CA GLY A 246 14.40 -7.94 -19.84
C GLY A 246 14.30 -9.27 -19.07
N GLN A 247 15.09 -10.27 -19.45
CA GLN A 247 15.07 -11.57 -18.75
C GLN A 247 15.23 -11.36 -17.23
N PRO A 248 14.30 -11.90 -16.40
CA PRO A 248 14.47 -11.85 -14.96
C PRO A 248 15.77 -12.61 -14.59
N PRO A 249 16.62 -12.07 -13.69
CA PRO A 249 17.86 -12.71 -13.32
C PRO A 249 17.57 -14.09 -12.71
N ARG A 250 18.29 -15.13 -13.18
CA ARG A 250 18.23 -16.48 -12.60
C ARG A 250 18.69 -16.41 -11.15
N LEU A 251 17.80 -16.72 -10.21
CA LEU A 251 18.13 -16.77 -8.79
C LEU A 251 18.76 -18.14 -8.48
N PRO A 252 20.00 -18.19 -7.93
CA PRO A 252 20.52 -19.44 -7.40
C PRO A 252 19.71 -19.86 -6.18
N GLY A 253 19.05 -21.02 -6.29
CA GLY A 253 18.54 -21.83 -5.17
C GLY A 253 17.80 -21.05 -4.09
N VAL A 254 16.60 -20.54 -4.39
CA VAL A 254 15.60 -20.30 -3.34
C VAL A 254 14.85 -21.62 -3.15
N PRO A 255 15.17 -22.45 -2.15
CA PRO A 255 14.40 -23.66 -1.92
C PRO A 255 12.94 -23.28 -1.69
N ALA A 256 12.00 -24.04 -2.27
CA ALA A 256 10.56 -23.83 -2.08
C ALA A 256 10.16 -23.78 -0.59
N ARG A 257 11.01 -24.29 0.31
CA ARG A 257 10.86 -24.24 1.78
C ARG A 257 11.21 -22.90 2.43
N SER A 258 11.95 -22.01 1.75
CA SER A 258 12.18 -20.63 2.22
C SER A 258 11.02 -19.68 1.91
N LEU A 259 9.98 -20.14 1.20
CA LEU A 259 8.65 -19.54 1.20
C LEU A 259 7.95 -19.82 2.55
N HIS A 260 8.62 -19.52 3.66
CA HIS A 260 7.96 -19.55 4.95
C HIS A 260 6.97 -18.39 4.99
N ARG A 261 5.71 -18.72 5.30
CA ARG A 261 4.59 -17.82 5.63
C ARG A 261 5.11 -16.46 6.08
N VAL A 262 5.00 -15.45 5.23
CA VAL A 262 4.97 -14.08 5.72
C VAL A 262 3.73 -14.04 6.62
N ARG A 263 3.95 -13.96 7.92
CA ARG A 263 2.88 -13.79 8.90
C ARG A 263 2.08 -12.58 8.44
N GLN A 264 0.76 -12.74 8.32
CA GLN A 264 -0.16 -11.64 8.46
C GLN A 264 0.15 -10.98 9.81
N GLY A 265 0.93 -9.90 9.80
CA GLY A 265 0.92 -8.95 10.88
C GLY A 265 -0.49 -8.41 10.96
N ARG A 266 -1.06 -8.37 12.16
CA ARG A 266 -2.44 -7.96 12.48
C ARG A 266 -2.76 -6.49 12.17
N GLN A 267 -2.03 -5.85 11.27
CA GLN A 267 -2.25 -4.46 10.88
C GLN A 267 -2.22 -4.39 9.34
N GLY A 268 -3.37 -4.20 8.71
CA GLY A 268 -3.51 -3.83 7.29
C GLY A 268 -2.92 -4.83 6.30
N GLY A 269 -3.42 -6.07 6.29
CA GLY A 269 -2.84 -7.14 5.47
C GLY A 269 -3.09 -6.99 3.97
N GLN A 270 -2.01 -6.79 3.20
CA GLN A 270 -1.83 -7.36 1.86
C GLN A 270 -0.35 -7.77 1.71
N VAL A 271 -0.12 -9.08 1.59
CA VAL A 271 1.16 -9.67 1.16
C VAL A 271 0.85 -10.53 -0.05
N CYS A 272 1.13 -10.03 -1.24
CA CYS A 272 0.83 -10.71 -2.49
C CYS A 272 2.07 -10.91 -3.35
N HIS A 273 3.11 -11.63 -2.91
CA HIS A 273 4.20 -12.02 -3.82
C HIS A 273 4.75 -13.44 -3.57
N CYS A 274 3.88 -14.45 -3.44
CA CYS A 274 4.31 -15.86 -3.42
C CYS A 274 4.29 -16.56 -4.80
N GLY A 275 3.52 -16.05 -5.77
CA GLY A 275 3.35 -16.70 -7.09
C GLY A 275 4.59 -16.62 -7.99
N CYS A 276 5.22 -15.45 -8.06
CA CYS A 276 6.36 -15.22 -8.96
C CYS A 276 7.63 -16.00 -8.58
N ALA A 277 7.89 -16.21 -7.29
CA ALA A 277 9.09 -16.92 -6.85
C ALA A 277 9.13 -18.39 -7.32
N ARG A 278 7.95 -19.03 -7.46
CA ARG A 278 7.84 -20.39 -8.01
C ARG A 278 8.15 -20.44 -9.50
N ALA A 279 7.66 -19.48 -10.29
CA ALA A 279 7.87 -19.47 -11.74
C ALA A 279 9.34 -19.22 -12.13
N VAL A 280 10.10 -18.48 -11.30
CA VAL A 280 11.53 -18.19 -11.53
C VAL A 280 12.45 -19.37 -11.14
N SER A 281 11.91 -20.43 -10.50
CA SER A 281 12.69 -21.56 -9.99
C SER A 281 12.83 -22.77 -10.94
N VAL A 282 12.23 -22.74 -12.13
CA VAL A 282 12.28 -23.86 -13.08
C VAL A 282 13.53 -23.76 -13.97
N PRO A 283 14.36 -24.82 -14.07
CA PRO A 283 15.51 -24.82 -14.95
C PRO A 283 15.05 -25.07 -16.40
N THR A 284 14.95 -24.03 -17.22
CA THR A 284 14.88 -24.20 -18.67
C THR A 284 16.21 -23.82 -19.31
N SER A 285 16.83 -24.81 -19.94
CA SER A 285 17.98 -24.65 -20.82
C SER A 285 17.60 -23.84 -22.05
N GLY A 286 18.31 -22.74 -22.31
CA GLY A 286 18.41 -22.09 -23.62
C GLY A 286 17.19 -21.29 -24.09
N VAL A 287 17.40 -19.99 -24.30
CA VAL A 287 16.58 -19.04 -25.09
C VAL A 287 15.10 -18.92 -24.64
N SER A 288 14.82 -17.87 -23.88
CA SER A 288 13.46 -17.53 -23.43
C SER A 288 12.64 -16.96 -24.59
N THR A 289 11.64 -17.70 -25.03
CA THR A 289 10.60 -17.30 -25.99
C THR A 289 9.39 -16.70 -25.26
N SER A 290 8.45 -16.11 -26.02
CA SER A 290 7.15 -15.60 -25.54
C SER A 290 6.37 -16.56 -24.62
N GLU A 291 6.71 -17.85 -24.61
CA GLU A 291 6.10 -18.89 -23.78
C GLU A 291 6.46 -18.79 -22.29
N ASP A 292 7.65 -18.30 -21.92
CA ASP A 292 8.05 -18.20 -20.51
C ASP A 292 7.24 -17.13 -19.76
N TRP A 293 6.95 -16.02 -20.44
CA TRP A 293 6.08 -14.96 -19.91
C TRP A 293 4.61 -15.40 -19.83
N GLN A 294 4.17 -16.22 -20.79
CA GLN A 294 2.85 -16.84 -20.72
C GLN A 294 2.75 -17.82 -19.53
N ARG A 295 3.80 -18.58 -19.22
CA ARG A 295 3.85 -19.50 -18.06
C ARG A 295 3.81 -18.76 -16.72
N ILE A 296 4.46 -17.61 -16.60
CA ILE A 296 4.36 -16.75 -15.42
C ILE A 296 2.92 -16.24 -15.25
N ARG A 297 2.28 -15.81 -16.35
CA ARG A 297 0.87 -15.40 -16.37
C ARG A 297 -0.09 -16.52 -15.95
N THR A 298 0.07 -17.73 -16.46
CA THR A 298 -0.80 -18.88 -16.09
C THR A 298 -0.57 -19.31 -14.64
N ALA A 299 0.67 -19.40 -14.18
CA ALA A 299 0.98 -19.78 -12.79
C ALA A 299 0.42 -18.79 -11.75
N HIS A 300 0.25 -17.52 -12.11
CA HIS A 300 -0.40 -16.53 -11.25
C HIS A 300 -1.93 -16.66 -11.28
N LYS A 301 -2.54 -16.87 -12.46
CA LYS A 301 -4.00 -17.02 -12.61
C LYS A 301 -4.54 -18.29 -11.94
N GLU A 302 -3.78 -19.38 -11.93
CA GLU A 302 -4.23 -20.66 -11.36
C GLU A 302 -4.15 -20.71 -9.82
N GLY A 303 -3.45 -19.77 -9.18
CA GLY A 303 -3.13 -19.86 -7.75
C GLY A 303 -2.30 -21.11 -7.42
N PRO A 304 -1.95 -21.35 -6.15
CA PRO A 304 -1.12 -22.50 -5.80
C PRO A 304 -1.88 -23.82 -6.04
N VAL A 305 -1.44 -24.59 -7.05
CA VAL A 305 -1.86 -25.99 -7.20
C VAL A 305 -1.37 -26.77 -5.98
N LEU A 306 -2.31 -27.19 -5.14
CA LEU A 306 -2.10 -28.14 -4.07
C LEU A 306 -1.86 -29.51 -4.70
N HIS A 307 -0.59 -29.89 -4.89
CA HIS A 307 -0.27 -31.30 -5.05
C HIS A 307 -0.56 -31.99 -3.71
N ARG A 308 -1.69 -32.68 -3.64
CA ARG A 308 -1.87 -33.76 -2.66
C ARG A 308 -0.94 -34.90 -3.09
N GLY A 309 0.14 -35.06 -2.34
CA GLY A 309 0.98 -36.25 -2.28
C GLY A 309 1.34 -36.45 -0.81
#